data_AF-A0A2W7JWX5-F1
#
_entry.id   AF-A0A2W7JWX5-F1
#
_cell.length_a   1.000
_cell.length_b   1.000
_cell.length_c   1.000
_cell.angle_alpha   90.00
_cell.angle_beta   90.00
_cell.angle_gamma   90.00
#
_symmetry.space_group_name_H-M   'P 1'
#
loop_
_entity.id
_entity.type
_entity.pdbx_description
1 polymer ?
#
loop_
_entity_poly.entity_id
_entity_poly.type
_entity_poly.pdbx_seq_one_letter_code
_entity_poly.pdbx_strand_id
1 'polypeptide(L)'
;MHFLKVIAQDRSGKGSADTVVFQFFEGEQLQREATDADRQQLKSFGKTYLKCAWYNADEAEERHLRIFSQNPSADGTPETVRLHFHDGPRIAYKAAVRDLDNDGVFEWVLSSDVDNDGRANRTDRSRVKALAKEFLKLDWR
;
A
#
# COMPACT_ATOMS: atom_id res chain seq x y z
N MET A 1 6.26 10.64 10.77
CA MET A 1 5.18 9.80 10.17
C MET A 1 5.84 8.57 9.62
N HIS A 2 5.45 7.39 10.08
CA HIS A 2 5.95 6.12 9.54
C HIS A 2 5.11 5.69 8.34
N PHE A 3 5.75 5.30 7.24
CA PHE A 3 5.05 4.71 6.11
C PHE A 3 5.86 3.64 5.41
N LEU A 4 5.15 2.67 4.85
CA LEU A 4 5.73 1.64 4.00
C LEU A 4 5.66 2.12 2.56
N LYS A 5 6.82 2.25 1.91
CA LYS A 5 6.93 2.46 0.46
C LYS A 5 6.97 1.10 -0.23
N VAL A 6 6.15 0.92 -1.24
CA VAL A 6 6.03 -0.33 -2.00
C VAL A 6 6.24 -0.05 -3.48
N ILE A 7 7.19 -0.75 -4.08
CA ILE A 7 7.60 -0.55 -5.47
C ILE A 7 7.47 -1.89 -6.19
N ALA A 8 6.71 -1.91 -7.29
CA ALA A 8 6.61 -3.08 -8.15
C ALA A 8 7.40 -2.83 -9.44
N GLN A 9 8.16 -3.84 -9.87
CA GLN A 9 9.06 -3.77 -11.03
C GLN A 9 8.84 -4.98 -11.94
N ASP A 10 8.82 -4.76 -13.24
CA ASP A 10 8.86 -5.79 -14.28
C ASP A 10 10.32 -6.04 -14.70
N ARG A 11 11.07 -6.81 -13.91
CA ARG A 11 12.50 -7.04 -14.19
C ARG A 11 12.73 -8.02 -15.34
N SER A 12 11.75 -8.86 -15.64
CA SER A 12 11.80 -9.82 -16.73
C SER A 12 11.36 -9.25 -18.09
N GLY A 13 10.79 -8.04 -18.12
CA GLY A 13 10.33 -7.36 -19.33
C GLY A 13 9.13 -8.04 -19.99
N LYS A 14 8.31 -8.76 -19.22
CA LYS A 14 7.18 -9.56 -19.73
C LYS A 14 5.87 -8.78 -19.82
N GLY A 15 5.89 -7.49 -19.50
CA GLY A 15 4.72 -6.63 -19.44
C GLY A 15 3.95 -6.78 -18.13
N SER A 16 4.54 -7.35 -17.09
CA SER A 16 3.92 -7.51 -15.77
C SER A 16 4.98 -7.52 -14.67
N ALA A 17 4.74 -6.79 -13.58
CA ALA A 17 5.67 -6.83 -12.45
C ALA A 17 5.87 -8.24 -11.87
N ASP A 18 7.12 -8.59 -11.65
CA ASP A 18 7.58 -9.86 -11.09
C ASP A 18 8.28 -9.70 -9.74
N THR A 19 8.62 -8.47 -9.37
CA THR A 19 9.35 -8.13 -8.15
C THR A 19 8.62 -7.05 -7.37
N VAL A 20 8.55 -7.19 -6.06
CA VAL A 20 8.02 -6.16 -5.15
C VAL A 20 9.07 -5.85 -4.08
N VAL A 21 9.46 -4.57 -4.01
CA VAL A 21 10.38 -4.04 -3.01
C VAL A 21 9.57 -3.28 -1.96
N PHE A 22 9.97 -3.46 -0.71
CA PHE A 22 9.33 -2.87 0.46
C PHE A 22 10.39 -2.09 1.26
N GLN A 23 10.09 -0.83 1.56
CA GLN A 23 11.00 0.07 2.26
C GLN A 23 10.24 0.79 3.39
N PHE A 24 10.84 0.83 4.57
CA PHE A 24 10.27 1.43 5.77
C PHE A 24 10.85 2.83 5.96
N PHE A 25 9.97 3.83 6.03
CA PHE A 25 10.34 5.24 6.14
C PHE A 25 9.82 5.89 7.42
N GLU A 26 10.60 6.82 7.97
CA GLU A 26 10.14 7.81 8.95
C GLU A 26 10.30 9.22 8.35
N GLY A 27 9.19 9.90 8.11
CA GLY A 27 9.22 11.09 7.26
C GLY A 27 9.76 10.71 5.89
N GLU A 28 10.68 11.48 5.32
CA GLU A 28 11.32 11.14 4.05
C GLU A 28 12.62 10.34 4.22
N GLN A 29 12.98 9.96 5.46
CA GLN A 29 14.18 9.19 5.74
C GLN A 29 13.91 7.69 5.64
N LEU A 30 14.67 7.02 4.77
CA LEU A 30 14.69 5.56 4.72
C LEU A 30 15.30 5.02 6.01
N GLN A 31 14.54 4.22 6.75
CA GLN A 31 15.00 3.54 7.96
C GLN A 31 15.67 2.22 7.61
N ARG A 32 15.00 1.40 6.79
CA ARG A 32 15.50 0.11 6.32
C ARG A 32 14.71 -0.42 5.14
N GLU A 33 15.31 -1.34 4.40
CA GLU A 33 14.57 -2.20 3.47
C GLU A 33 13.98 -3.41 4.20
N ALA A 34 13.00 -4.07 3.56
CA ALA A 34 12.42 -5.30 4.06
C ALA A 34 13.41 -6.47 4.04
N THR A 35 13.56 -7.09 5.21
CA THR A 35 14.25 -8.37 5.41
C THR A 35 13.45 -9.52 4.79
N ASP A 36 14.04 -10.70 4.74
CA ASP A 36 13.33 -11.89 4.25
C ASP A 36 12.11 -12.25 5.12
N ALA A 37 12.18 -11.99 6.43
CA ALA A 37 11.05 -12.19 7.33
C ALA A 37 9.89 -11.22 7.01
N ASP A 38 10.21 -9.92 6.80
CA ASP A 38 9.20 -8.94 6.38
C ASP A 38 8.57 -9.34 5.04
N ARG A 39 9.39 -9.80 4.08
CA ARG A 39 8.91 -10.26 2.76
C ARG A 39 7.99 -11.48 2.86
N GLN A 40 8.28 -12.40 3.78
CA GLN A 40 7.40 -13.54 4.05
C GLN A 40 6.05 -13.08 4.63
N GLN A 41 6.07 -12.16 5.60
CA GLN A 41 4.86 -11.58 6.19
C GLN A 41 4.05 -10.76 5.16
N LEU A 42 4.73 -10.01 4.29
CA LEU A 42 4.15 -9.17 3.24
C LEU A 42 3.80 -9.90 1.95
N LYS A 43 3.94 -11.23 1.90
CA LYS A 43 3.69 -12.01 0.68
C LYS A 43 2.27 -11.80 0.12
N SER A 44 1.26 -11.81 0.99
CA SER A 44 -0.13 -11.57 0.60
C SER A 44 -0.38 -10.11 0.20
N PHE A 45 0.28 -9.18 0.89
CA PHE A 45 0.26 -7.76 0.52
C PHE A 45 0.82 -7.57 -0.90
N GLY A 46 2.03 -8.08 -1.17
CA GLY A 46 2.70 -7.93 -2.46
C GLY A 46 1.88 -8.51 -3.61
N LYS A 47 1.30 -9.70 -3.43
CA LYS A 47 0.38 -10.30 -4.42
C LYS A 47 -0.84 -9.43 -4.70
N THR A 48 -1.38 -8.76 -3.67
CA THR A 48 -2.53 -7.86 -3.85
C THR A 48 -2.10 -6.57 -4.55
N TYR A 49 -0.93 -6.04 -4.21
CA TYR A 49 -0.38 -4.84 -4.83
C TYR A 49 -0.06 -5.05 -6.32
N LEU A 50 0.49 -6.19 -6.71
CA LEU A 50 0.71 -6.52 -8.12
C LEU A 50 -0.58 -6.52 -8.94
N LYS A 51 -1.70 -6.92 -8.34
CA LYS A 51 -3.00 -6.87 -9.00
C LYS A 51 -3.48 -5.43 -9.23
N CYS A 52 -2.89 -4.44 -8.59
CA CYS A 52 -3.23 -3.03 -8.79
C CYS A 52 -2.60 -2.43 -10.06
N ALA A 53 -1.85 -3.24 -10.83
CA ALA A 53 -1.18 -2.81 -12.07
C ALA A 53 -0.34 -1.53 -11.91
N TRP A 54 0.17 -1.27 -10.71
CA TRP A 54 0.97 -0.08 -10.38
C TRP A 54 2.46 -0.43 -10.33
N TYR A 55 3.08 -0.57 -11.50
CA TYR A 55 4.45 -1.02 -11.64
C TYR A 55 5.28 -0.17 -12.60
N ASN A 56 6.59 -0.29 -12.47
CA ASN A 56 7.60 0.32 -13.32
C ASN A 56 8.10 -0.72 -14.34
N ALA A 57 8.34 -0.29 -15.58
CA ALA A 57 8.83 -1.15 -16.66
C ALA A 57 10.32 -1.50 -16.52
N ASP A 58 11.06 -0.73 -15.73
CA ASP A 58 12.47 -0.89 -15.44
C ASP A 58 12.70 -0.79 -13.91
N GLU A 59 13.94 -0.56 -13.49
CA GLU A 59 14.29 -0.35 -12.09
C GLU A 59 13.87 1.02 -11.55
N ALA A 60 13.11 1.82 -12.31
CA ALA A 60 12.59 3.09 -11.80
C ALA A 60 11.70 2.89 -10.57
N GLU A 61 11.61 3.95 -9.78
CA GLU A 61 10.77 4.03 -8.59
C GLU A 61 9.67 5.08 -8.72
N GLU A 62 9.42 5.55 -9.95
CA GLU A 62 8.42 6.59 -10.23
C GLU A 62 7.05 6.18 -9.71
N ARG A 63 6.64 4.95 -10.01
CA ARG A 63 5.40 4.37 -9.52
C ARG A 63 5.62 3.59 -8.25
N HIS A 64 5.03 4.10 -7.17
CA HIS A 64 5.09 3.46 -5.87
C HIS A 64 3.84 3.76 -5.04
N LEU A 65 3.57 2.89 -4.08
CA LEU A 65 2.56 3.13 -3.04
C LEU A 65 3.26 3.59 -1.77
N ARG A 66 2.73 4.64 -1.12
CA ARG A 66 2.98 4.94 0.29
C ARG A 66 1.73 4.57 1.10
N ILE A 67 1.89 3.69 2.07
CA ILE A 67 0.81 3.27 2.98
C ILE A 67 1.20 3.53 4.44
N PHE A 68 0.27 4.09 5.21
CA PHE A 68 0.49 4.44 6.62
C PHE A 68 -0.82 4.45 7.40
N SER A 69 -0.72 4.16 8.69
CA SER A 69 -1.83 4.28 9.65
C SER A 69 -1.80 5.63 10.36
N GLN A 70 -2.97 6.05 10.85
CA GLN A 70 -3.14 7.21 11.71
C GLN A 70 -4.05 6.82 12.87
N ASN A 71 -3.75 7.36 14.04
CA ASN A 71 -4.64 7.31 15.20
C ASN A 71 -4.95 8.76 15.65
N PRO A 72 -5.93 9.43 15.02
CA PRO A 72 -6.29 10.79 15.39
C PRO A 72 -6.96 10.92 16.77
N SER A 73 -7.60 9.89 17.34
CA SER A 73 -8.12 9.95 18.72
C SER A 73 -7.06 9.78 19.81
N ALA A 74 -5.89 9.26 19.44
CA ALA A 74 -4.79 8.89 20.34
C ALA A 74 -5.14 7.78 21.36
N ASP A 75 -6.14 6.95 21.08
CA ASP A 75 -6.59 5.84 21.94
C ASP A 75 -5.70 4.57 21.89
N GLY A 76 -4.64 4.58 21.09
CA GLY A 76 -3.74 3.45 20.84
C GLY A 76 -4.09 2.53 19.66
N THR A 77 -5.28 2.65 19.05
CA THR A 77 -5.72 1.81 17.91
C THR A 77 -5.58 2.52 16.55
N PRO A 78 -5.14 1.83 15.48
CA PRO A 78 -5.12 2.42 14.13
C PRO A 78 -6.52 2.65 13.55
N GLU A 79 -7.06 3.86 13.69
CA GLU A 79 -8.41 4.20 13.21
C GLU A 79 -8.49 4.42 11.68
N THR A 80 -7.38 4.74 11.03
CA THR A 80 -7.36 5.06 9.60
C THR A 80 -6.10 4.53 8.94
N VAL A 81 -6.23 3.86 7.81
CA VAL A 81 -5.11 3.54 6.93
C VAL A 81 -5.26 4.30 5.62
N ARG A 82 -4.22 5.04 5.23
CA ARG A 82 -4.17 5.81 3.98
C ARG A 82 -3.22 5.18 2.99
N LEU A 83 -3.62 5.18 1.73
CA LEU A 83 -2.86 4.68 0.58
C LEU A 83 -2.72 5.80 -0.44
N HIS A 84 -1.49 6.16 -0.77
CA HIS A 84 -1.17 7.12 -1.82
C HIS A 84 -0.39 6.40 -2.93
N PHE A 85 -0.97 6.34 -4.12
CA PHE A 85 -0.32 5.82 -5.32
C PHE A 85 0.34 6.99 -6.04
N HIS A 86 1.66 6.94 -6.11
CA HIS A 86 2.49 7.97 -6.71
C HIS A 86 2.84 7.62 -8.15
N ASP A 87 2.91 8.65 -9.01
CA ASP A 87 3.49 8.62 -10.34
C ASP A 87 4.51 9.78 -10.42
N GLY A 88 5.77 9.46 -10.16
CA GLY A 88 6.82 10.43 -9.91
C GLY A 88 6.49 11.33 -8.69
N PRO A 89 6.55 12.66 -8.82
CA PRO A 89 6.25 13.57 -7.71
C PRO A 89 4.75 13.74 -7.43
N ARG A 90 3.87 13.20 -8.27
CA ARG A 90 2.42 13.39 -8.17
C ARG A 90 1.77 12.20 -7.45
N ILE A 91 0.74 12.48 -6.66
CA ILE A 91 -0.17 11.44 -6.16
C ILE A 91 -1.26 11.26 -7.22
N ALA A 92 -1.18 10.17 -7.99
CA ALA A 92 -2.16 9.84 -9.01
C ALA A 92 -3.50 9.43 -8.37
N TYR A 93 -3.44 8.56 -7.36
CA TYR A 93 -4.63 8.03 -6.69
C TYR A 93 -4.49 8.05 -5.17
N LYS A 94 -5.61 8.33 -4.49
CA LYS A 94 -5.72 8.25 -3.03
C LYS A 94 -6.82 7.26 -2.66
N ALA A 95 -6.54 6.47 -1.63
CA ALA A 95 -7.52 5.62 -0.99
C ALA A 95 -7.34 5.67 0.53
N ALA A 96 -8.40 5.34 1.25
CA ALA A 96 -8.37 5.26 2.70
C ALA A 96 -9.41 4.27 3.21
N VAL A 97 -9.10 3.62 4.33
CA VAL A 97 -10.07 2.86 5.11
C VAL A 97 -10.12 3.39 6.52
N ARG A 98 -11.29 3.29 7.16
CA ARG A 98 -11.47 3.56 8.59
C ARG A 98 -12.22 2.42 9.25
N ASP A 99 -11.72 2.06 10.41
CA ASP A 99 -12.35 1.21 11.41
C ASP A 99 -12.88 2.17 12.49
N LEU A 100 -14.20 2.31 12.59
CA LEU A 100 -14.82 3.36 13.42
C LEU A 100 -15.16 2.90 14.84
N ASP A 101 -15.27 1.60 15.06
CA ASP A 101 -15.61 0.99 16.34
C ASP A 101 -14.54 -0.01 16.83
N ASN A 102 -13.39 -0.09 16.12
CA ASN A 102 -12.22 -0.90 16.44
C ASN A 102 -12.53 -2.41 16.49
N ASP A 103 -13.48 -2.87 15.68
CA ASP A 103 -13.86 -4.29 15.58
C ASP A 103 -13.00 -5.07 14.56
N GLY A 104 -12.10 -4.38 13.85
CA GLY A 104 -11.23 -4.93 12.80
C GLY A 104 -11.90 -5.01 11.42
N VAL A 105 -13.11 -4.46 11.28
CA VAL A 105 -13.84 -4.23 10.03
C VAL A 105 -13.61 -2.78 9.59
N PHE A 106 -13.75 -2.54 8.29
CA PHE A 106 -13.66 -1.19 7.73
C PHE A 106 -15.03 -0.73 7.25
N GLU A 107 -15.66 0.15 8.02
CA GLU A 107 -17.01 0.71 7.81
C GLU A 107 -16.94 1.69 6.65
N TRP A 108 -15.86 2.48 6.63
CA TRP A 108 -15.60 3.47 5.60
C TRP A 108 -14.45 3.07 4.72
N VAL A 109 -14.69 3.06 3.40
CA VAL A 109 -13.65 2.90 2.39
C VAL A 109 -13.83 3.93 1.31
N LEU A 110 -12.82 4.79 1.19
CA LEU A 110 -12.61 5.65 0.05
C LEU A 110 -11.68 4.91 -0.92
N SER A 111 -12.17 4.65 -2.13
CA SER A 111 -11.38 4.01 -3.18
C SER A 111 -11.53 4.78 -4.48
N SER A 112 -10.41 5.04 -5.14
CA SER A 112 -10.33 5.44 -6.55
C SER A 112 -10.06 4.21 -7.41
N ASP A 113 -9.77 4.40 -8.70
CA ASP A 113 -9.25 3.38 -9.63
C ASP A 113 -7.81 2.99 -9.24
N VAL A 114 -7.67 2.32 -8.09
CA VAL A 114 -6.36 1.95 -7.54
C VAL A 114 -5.73 0.81 -8.31
N ASP A 115 -6.53 0.12 -9.11
CA ASP A 115 -6.06 -0.98 -9.94
C ASP A 115 -5.82 -0.64 -11.41
N ASN A 116 -6.02 0.64 -11.72
CA ASN A 116 -5.65 1.27 -12.97
C ASN A 116 -6.29 0.58 -14.20
N ASP A 117 -7.53 0.09 -14.02
CA ASP A 117 -8.35 -0.51 -15.09
C ASP A 117 -9.27 0.51 -15.79
N GLY A 118 -9.23 1.77 -15.35
CA GLY A 118 -10.03 2.88 -15.86
C GLY A 118 -11.40 3.03 -15.18
N ARG A 119 -11.72 2.25 -14.14
CA ARG A 119 -13.04 2.24 -13.49
C ARG A 119 -12.94 2.11 -11.98
N ALA A 120 -13.28 3.17 -11.24
CA ALA A 120 -13.46 3.07 -9.79
C ALA A 120 -14.69 2.21 -9.43
N ASN A 121 -14.46 0.99 -8.94
CA ASN A 121 -15.50 -0.02 -8.72
C ASN A 121 -15.29 -0.88 -7.45
N ARG A 122 -16.07 -1.96 -7.32
CA ARG A 122 -16.04 -2.85 -6.13
C ARG A 122 -14.72 -3.61 -6.00
N THR A 123 -14.04 -3.87 -7.11
CA THR A 123 -12.74 -4.53 -7.15
C THR A 123 -11.71 -3.66 -6.47
N ASP A 124 -11.62 -2.37 -6.83
CA ASP A 124 -10.75 -1.40 -6.16
C ASP A 124 -10.96 -1.37 -4.65
N ARG A 125 -12.23 -1.25 -4.23
CA ARG A 125 -12.59 -1.23 -2.81
C ARG A 125 -12.10 -2.48 -2.09
N SER A 126 -12.17 -3.64 -2.73
CA SER A 126 -11.70 -4.91 -2.18
C SER A 126 -10.17 -4.96 -2.10
N ARG A 127 -9.45 -4.44 -3.12
CA ARG A 127 -7.98 -4.35 -3.12
C ARG A 127 -7.49 -3.41 -2.01
N VAL A 128 -8.12 -2.24 -1.84
CA VAL A 128 -7.81 -1.28 -0.76
C VAL A 128 -7.98 -1.92 0.62
N LYS A 129 -9.12 -2.58 0.88
CA LYS A 129 -9.35 -3.29 2.16
C LYS A 129 -8.29 -4.36 2.43
N ALA A 130 -7.96 -5.16 1.41
CA ALA A 130 -6.98 -6.23 1.55
C ALA A 130 -5.57 -5.68 1.84
N LEU A 131 -5.13 -4.65 1.13
CA LEU A 131 -3.82 -4.01 1.38
C LEU A 131 -3.75 -3.43 2.80
N ALA A 132 -4.78 -2.69 3.23
CA ALA A 132 -4.81 -2.12 4.57
C ALA A 132 -4.79 -3.21 5.66
N LYS A 133 -5.58 -4.28 5.50
CA LYS A 133 -5.61 -5.39 6.44
C LYS A 133 -4.26 -6.09 6.56
N GLU A 134 -3.58 -6.37 5.44
CA GLU A 134 -2.26 -6.99 5.49
C GLU A 134 -1.20 -6.04 6.08
N PHE A 135 -1.28 -4.73 5.81
CA PHE A 135 -0.38 -3.73 6.39
C PHE A 135 -0.51 -3.65 7.92
N LEU A 136 -1.72 -3.63 8.47
CA LEU A 136 -1.93 -3.55 9.91
C LEU A 136 -1.37 -4.76 10.67
N LYS A 137 -1.24 -5.93 10.03
CA LYS A 137 -0.60 -7.12 10.63
C LYS A 137 0.91 -6.97 10.85
N LEU A 138 1.55 -5.98 10.21
CA LEU A 138 2.96 -5.70 10.49
C LEU A 138 3.18 -5.24 11.93
N ASP A 139 2.15 -4.67 12.56
CA ASP A 139 2.22 -3.97 13.85
C ASP A 139 3.43 -3.02 13.93
N TRP A 140 3.75 -2.42 12.78
CA TRP A 140 4.86 -1.48 12.67
C TRP A 140 4.34 -0.08 13.04
N ARG A 141 4.98 0.53 14.04
CA ARG A 141 4.60 1.81 14.64
C ARG A 141 5.66 2.87 14.44
#